data_AF-A0A7G8DBC9-F1
#
_entry.id   AF-A0A7G8DBC9-F1
#
_cell.length_a   1.000
_cell.length_b   1.000
_cell.length_c   1.000
_cell.angle_alpha   90.00
_cell.angle_beta   90.00
_cell.angle_gamma   90.00
#
_symmetry.space_group_name_H-M   'P 1'
#
loop_
_entity.id
_entity.type
_entity.pdbx_description
1 polymer ?
#
loop_
_entity_poly.entity_id
_entity_poly.type
_entity_poly.pdbx_seq_one_letter_code
_entity_poly.pdbx_strand_id
1 'polypeptide(L)' 'MSTTPKRNNQITVRLTDFEEGFLTWYAMHIDCDRANSIRHVLSSFLADHDQLVARYLEEKK' A
#
# COMPACT_ATOMS: atom_id res chain seq x y z
N MET A 1 -27.85 -3.63 -14.66
CA MET A 1 -26.93 -3.40 -13.53
C MET A 1 -25.64 -4.16 -13.82
N SER A 2 -24.49 -3.48 -13.96
CA SER A 2 -23.20 -4.12 -14.26
C SER A 2 -22.57 -4.61 -12.96
N THR A 3 -22.45 -5.93 -12.79
CA THR A 3 -21.70 -6.54 -11.69
C THR A 3 -20.23 -6.62 -12.07
N THR A 4 -19.56 -5.46 -12.14
CA THR A 4 -18.10 -5.45 -12.29
C THR A 4 -17.51 -6.19 -11.10
N PRO A 5 -16.77 -7.30 -11.28
CA PRO A 5 -16.22 -8.05 -10.16
C PRO A 5 -15.25 -7.16 -9.39
N LYS A 6 -15.47 -7.03 -8.07
CA LYS A 6 -14.51 -6.41 -7.17
C LYS A 6 -13.27 -7.33 -7.14
N ARG A 7 -12.25 -7.02 -7.94
CA ARG A 7 -10.96 -7.75 -7.88
C ARG A 7 -10.32 -7.46 -6.52
N ASN A 8 -10.47 -8.39 -5.58
CA ASN A 8 -9.63 -8.44 -4.38
C ASN A 8 -8.29 -9.04 -4.76
N ASN A 9 -7.38 -8.21 -5.29
CA ASN A 9 -6.01 -8.62 -5.48
C ASN A 9 -5.34 -8.71 -4.09
N GLN A 10 -4.87 -9.89 -3.74
CA GLN A 10 -4.10 -10.10 -2.52
C GLN A 10 -2.61 -10.09 -2.87
N ILE A 11 -1.83 -9.30 -2.15
CA ILE A 11 -0.37 -9.27 -2.24
C ILE A 11 0.16 -9.78 -0.91
N THR A 12 1.09 -10.73 -0.98
CA THR A 12 1.84 -11.19 0.20
C THR A 12 3.17 -10.46 0.23
N VAL A 13 3.43 -9.72 1.31
CA VAL A 13 4.69 -9.01 1.52
C VAL A 13 5.45 -9.75 2.63
N ARG A 14 6.73 -10.04 2.38
CA ARG A 14 7.62 -10.56 3.42
C ARG A 14 8.24 -9.38 4.16
N LEU A 15 8.20 -9.44 5.48
CA LEU A 15 8.72 -8.41 6.36
C LEU A 15 9.73 -9.07 7.31
N THR A 16 10.73 -8.29 7.71
CA THR A 16 11.59 -8.60 8.84
C THR A 16 10.87 -8.35 10.15
N ASP A 17 11.36 -8.93 11.25
CA ASP A 17 10.80 -8.73 12.60
C ASP A 17 10.77 -7.24 12.98
N PHE A 18 11.78 -6.48 12.56
CA PHE A 18 11.85 -5.04 12.78
C PHE A 18 10.72 -4.29 12.05
N GLU A 19 10.48 -4.60 10.77
CA GLU A 19 9.42 -3.96 9.97
C GLU A 19 8.01 -4.32 10.49
N GLU A 20 7.80 -5.55 10.96
CA GLU A 20 6.54 -5.92 11.64
C GLU A 20 6.33 -5.11 12.92
N GLY A 21 7.39 -4.95 13.73
CA GLY A 21 7.37 -4.14 14.94
C GLY A 21 6.99 -2.68 14.64
N PHE A 22 7.61 -2.10 13.61
CA PHE A 22 7.28 -0.75 13.14
C PHE A 22 5.81 -0.61 12.71
N LEU A 23 5.30 -1.53 11.88
CA LEU A 23 3.92 -1.45 11.39
C LEU A 23 2.89 -1.62 12.52
N THR A 24 3.22 -2.43 13.53
CA THR A 24 2.39 -2.61 14.72
C THR A 24 2.36 -1.32 15.56
N TRP A 25 3.54 -0.73 15.80
CA TRP A 25 3.65 0.56 16.48
C TRP A 25 2.87 1.64 15.72
N TYR A 26 3.08 1.77 14.41
CA TYR A 26 2.43 2.77 13.57
C TYR A 26 0.91 2.62 13.59
N ALA A 27 0.40 1.39 13.43
CA ALA A 27 -1.04 1.10 13.49
C ALA A 27 -1.68 1.60 14.79
N MET A 28 -1.03 1.38 15.94
CA MET A 28 -1.51 1.88 17.23
C MET A 28 -1.48 3.41 17.34
N HIS A 29 -0.48 4.07 16.74
CA HIS A 29 -0.29 5.52 16.88
C HIS A 29 -1.23 6.36 16.02
N ILE A 30 -1.68 5.80 14.89
CA ILE A 30 -2.61 6.47 13.98
C ILE A 30 -4.03 5.88 14.03
N ASP A 31 -4.32 5.07 15.05
CA ASP A 31 -5.60 4.38 15.28
C ASP A 31 -6.12 3.69 14.02
N CYS A 32 -5.27 2.87 13.41
CA CYS A 32 -5.62 2.08 12.23
C CYS A 32 -5.37 0.60 12.45
N ASP A 33 -6.12 -0.24 11.72
CA ASP A 33 -5.88 -1.67 11.71
C ASP A 33 -4.51 -1.98 11.08
N ARG A 34 -3.79 -2.96 11.61
CA ARG A 34 -2.47 -3.39 11.12
C ARG A 34 -2.51 -3.81 9.65
N ALA A 35 -3.61 -4.36 9.16
CA ALA A 35 -3.76 -4.67 7.73
C ALA A 35 -3.80 -3.41 6.85
N ASN A 36 -4.25 -2.28 7.40
CA ASN A 36 -4.32 -1.00 6.70
C ASN A 36 -3.05 -0.14 6.89
N SER A 37 -2.23 -0.37 7.93
CA SER A 37 -0.96 0.36 8.10
C SER A 37 -0.02 0.17 6.91
N ILE A 38 0.08 -1.05 6.36
CA ILE A 38 0.87 -1.33 5.15
C ILE A 38 0.36 -0.50 3.96
N ARG A 39 -0.97 -0.41 3.80
CA ARG A 39 -1.56 0.38 2.71
C ARG A 39 -1.25 1.86 2.87
N HIS A 40 -1.33 2.39 4.09
CA HIS A 40 -1.02 3.80 4.36
C HIS A 40 0.45 4.11 4.04
N VAL A 41 1.38 3.29 4.51
CA VAL A 41 2.82 3.45 4.25
C VAL A 41 3.11 3.38 2.74
N LEU A 42 2.55 2.38 2.03
CA LEU A 42 2.70 2.26 0.58
C LEU A 42 2.07 3.44 -0.16
N SER A 43 0.88 3.89 0.25
CA SER A 43 0.23 5.04 -0.37
C SER A 43 1.02 6.33 -0.15
N SER A 44 1.59 6.56 1.03
CA SER A 44 2.48 7.70 1.29
C SER A 44 3.74 7.63 0.42
N PHE A 45 4.36 6.45 0.33
CA PHE A 45 5.52 6.24 -0.54
C PHE A 45 5.20 6.47 -2.02
N LEU A 46 4.04 5.99 -2.49
CA LEU A 46 3.59 6.19 -3.88
C LEU A 46 3.21 7.65 -4.18
N ALA A 47 2.65 8.36 -3.20
CA ALA A 47 2.31 9.78 -3.34
C ALA A 47 3.56 10.66 -3.45
N ASP A 48 4.66 10.31 -2.78
CA ASP A 48 5.97 10.94 -2.99
C ASP A 48 6.63 10.53 -4.34
N HIS A 49 6.03 9.58 -5.06
CA HIS A 49 6.54 9.00 -6.31
C HIS A 49 5.80 9.48 -7.56
N ASP A 50 5.30 10.72 -7.57
CA ASP A 50 4.66 11.35 -8.75
C ASP A 50 5.45 11.13 -10.06
N GLN A 51 6.78 11.15 -10.00
CA GLN A 51 7.65 10.84 -11.14
C GLN A 51 7.61 9.38 -11.60
N LEU A 52 7.47 8.42 -10.69
CA LEU A 52 7.40 6.99 -11.02
C LEU A 52 6.07 6.66 -11.72
N VAL A 53 4.98 7.30 -11.27
CA VAL A 53 3.65 7.21 -11.87
C VAL A 53 3.64 7.84 -13.26
N ALA A 54 4.23 9.03 -13.41
CA ALA A 54 4.35 9.68 -14.72
C ALA A 54 5.10 8.80 -15.73
N ARG A 55 6.20 8.18 -15.30
CA ARG A 55 7.04 7.32 -16.15
C ARG A 55 6.35 6.02 -16.56
N TYR A 56 5.60 5.38 -15.65
CA TYR A 56 4.79 4.19 -15.98
C TYR A 56 3.72 4.50 -17.04
N LEU A 57 3.09 5.68 -16.97
CA LEU A 57 2.06 6.09 -17.93
C LEU A 57 2.62 6.37 -19.33
N GLU A 58 3.87 6.83 -19.43
CA GLU A 58 4.55 6.99 -20.72
C GLU A 58 4.90 5.64 -21.35
N GLU A 59 5.41 4.67 -20.57
CA GLU A 59 5.78 3.34 -21.08
C GLU A 59 4.61 2.48 -21.54
N LYS A 60 3.37 2.88 -21.22
CA LYS A 60 2.13 2.15 -21.55
C LYS A 60 1.29 2.82 -22.64
N LYS A 61 1.74 3.93 -23.23
CA LYS A 61 1.17 4.53 -24.44
C LYS A 61 1.87 4.02 -25.69
#